data_AF-A0A1G2ZQZ5-F1
#
_entry.id   AF-A0A1G2ZQZ5-F1
#
_cell.length_a   1.000
_cell.length_b   1.000
_cell.length_c   1.000
_cell.angle_alpha   90.00
_cell.angle_beta   90.00
_cell.angle_gamma   90.00
#
_symmetry.space_group_name_H-M   'P 1'
#
loop_
_entity.id
_entity.type
_entity.pdbx_description
1 polymer ?
#
loop_
_entity_poly.entity_id
_entity_poly.type
_entity_poly.pdbx_seq_one_letter_code
_entity_poly.pdbx_strand_id
1 'polypeptide(L)'
;MNMVLPQMRHFENDTWRSIDFNTAASGYPLVISAAYGRGTFYVLAIPDDFADLYRLPQSVLNQIRSLLGRDLFVSLDAPDHVSLFAYDNRTFIVQNFRAQSVSTRVWVTDAARIRDLLTDQTLAASQGTGGGRAGRGNIGGPSGASFEVAVPGHSFRVFAAE
;
A
#
# COMPACT_ATOMS: atom_id res chain seq x y z
N MET A 1 -22.73 -4.82 6.18
CA MET A 1 -21.33 -4.79 6.62
C MET A 1 -21.27 -3.92 7.86
N ASN A 2 -20.83 -4.47 8.99
CA ASN A 2 -20.73 -3.74 10.26
C ASN A 2 -19.25 -3.65 10.62
N MET A 3 -18.73 -2.43 10.69
CA MET A 3 -17.36 -2.10 11.06
C MET A 3 -17.44 -0.88 11.96
N VAL A 4 -16.79 -0.95 13.13
CA VAL A 4 -16.76 0.14 14.10
C VAL A 4 -15.39 0.81 14.02
N LEU A 5 -15.40 2.12 13.73
CA LEU A 5 -14.21 2.95 13.62
C LEU A 5 -14.22 4.03 14.69
N PRO A 6 -13.07 4.35 15.31
CA PRO A 6 -12.97 5.50 16.19
C PRO A 6 -13.16 6.79 15.39
N GLN A 7 -14.03 7.68 15.88
CA GLN A 7 -14.25 8.98 15.25
C GLN A 7 -13.11 9.94 15.63
N MET A 8 -12.28 10.30 14.65
CA MET A 8 -11.24 11.31 14.83
C MET A 8 -11.84 12.72 14.84
N ARG A 9 -11.60 13.46 15.92
CA ARG A 9 -11.84 14.91 15.95
C ARG A 9 -10.58 15.61 15.45
N HIS A 10 -10.72 16.48 14.47
CA HIS A 10 -9.61 17.22 13.89
C HIS A 10 -10.03 18.68 13.62
N PHE A 11 -9.04 19.56 13.49
CA PHE A 11 -9.26 20.97 13.18
C PHE A 11 -9.00 21.22 11.69
N GLU A 12 -10.05 21.56 10.93
CA GLU A 12 -9.99 21.67 9.46
C GLU A 12 -8.99 22.71 8.94
N ASN A 13 -8.59 23.68 9.76
CA ASN A 13 -7.68 24.75 9.35
C ASN A 13 -6.22 24.32 9.20
N ASP A 14 -5.79 23.19 9.79
CA ASP A 14 -4.39 22.74 9.76
C ASP A 14 -4.23 21.23 9.50
N THR A 15 -5.34 20.51 9.36
CA THR A 15 -5.33 19.08 9.02
C THR A 15 -5.91 18.84 7.63
N TRP A 16 -5.28 17.97 6.86
CA TRP A 16 -5.75 17.52 5.56
C TRP A 16 -6.28 16.09 5.67
N ARG A 17 -7.45 15.82 5.09
CA ARG A 17 -8.02 14.47 5.01
C ARG A 17 -7.52 13.78 3.74
N SER A 18 -6.88 12.63 3.89
CA SER A 18 -6.29 11.88 2.77
C SER A 18 -7.18 10.71 2.33
N ILE A 19 -7.88 10.08 3.27
CA ILE A 19 -8.84 9.01 3.00
C ILE A 19 -10.08 9.28 3.85
N ASP A 20 -11.25 9.32 3.22
CA ASP A 20 -12.53 9.64 3.86
C ASP A 20 -13.58 8.54 3.62
N PHE A 21 -14.37 8.23 4.66
CA PHE A 21 -15.65 7.57 4.52
C PHE A 21 -16.74 8.61 4.39
N ASN A 22 -17.35 8.69 3.20
CA ASN A 22 -18.42 9.64 2.94
C ASN A 22 -19.78 8.95 2.99
N THR A 23 -20.71 9.57 3.72
CA THR A 23 -22.14 9.29 3.66
C THR A 23 -22.82 10.40 2.86
N ALA A 24 -24.15 10.31 2.67
CA ALA A 24 -24.91 11.33 1.97
C ALA A 24 -24.87 12.71 2.65
N ALA A 25 -24.58 12.78 3.96
CA ALA A 25 -24.66 14.03 4.73
C ALA A 25 -23.41 14.33 5.58
N SER A 26 -22.46 13.41 5.69
CA SER A 26 -21.27 13.56 6.53
C SER A 26 -20.07 12.79 5.98
N GLY A 27 -18.86 13.29 6.24
CA GLY A 27 -17.60 12.61 5.93
C GLY A 27 -16.81 12.35 7.21
N TYR A 28 -16.31 11.14 7.36
CA TYR A 28 -15.48 10.70 8.49
C TYR A 28 -14.10 10.32 7.97
N PRO A 29 -13.02 11.02 8.37
CA PRO A 29 -11.70 10.69 7.87
C PRO A 29 -11.23 9.36 8.45
N LEU A 30 -10.71 8.51 7.56
CA LEU A 30 -9.91 7.34 7.91
C LEU A 30 -8.44 7.73 8.11
N VAL A 31 -7.93 8.64 7.28
CA VAL A 31 -6.56 9.16 7.39
C VAL A 31 -6.59 10.68 7.39
N ILE A 32 -5.97 11.29 8.40
CA ILE A 32 -5.65 12.71 8.43
C ILE A 32 -4.13 12.92 8.44
N SER A 33 -3.71 14.07 7.94
CA SER A 33 -2.32 14.50 7.95
C SER A 33 -2.20 15.96 8.38
N ALA A 34 -1.12 16.31 9.07
CA ALA A 34 -0.79 17.66 9.48
C ALA A 34 0.70 17.94 9.28
N ALA A 35 1.06 19.19 9.04
CA ALA A 35 2.47 19.57 9.02
C ALA A 35 3.04 19.50 10.44
N TYR A 36 4.21 18.89 10.62
CA TYR A 36 4.89 18.82 11.91
C TYR A 36 6.38 19.08 11.73
N GLY A 37 6.81 20.32 12.01
CA GLY A 37 8.18 20.77 11.77
C GLY A 37 8.55 20.67 10.28
N ARG A 38 9.56 19.85 9.95
CA ARG A 38 9.99 19.57 8.56
C ARG A 38 9.29 18.35 7.94
N GLY A 39 8.43 17.67 8.68
CA GLY A 39 7.76 16.44 8.26
C GLY A 39 6.25 16.57 8.18
N THR A 40 5.60 15.43 8.00
CA THR A 40 4.13 15.30 8.02
C THR A 40 3.77 14.26 9.07
N PHE A 41 2.88 14.64 9.99
CA PHE A 41 2.30 13.72 10.96
C PHE A 41 1.01 13.14 10.39
N TYR A 42 0.87 11.81 10.41
CA TYR A 42 -0.30 11.11 9.92
C TYR A 42 -1.00 10.40 11.07
N VAL A 43 -2.34 10.41 11.05
CA VAL A 43 -3.17 9.61 11.94
C VAL A 43 -4.10 8.75 11.10
N LEU A 44 -4.05 7.44 11.31
CA LEU A 44 -4.91 6.44 10.69
C LEU A 44 -5.87 5.90 11.76
N ALA A 45 -7.17 6.04 11.53
CA ALA A 45 -8.17 5.39 12.37
C ALA A 45 -8.15 3.88 12.12
N ILE A 46 -8.03 3.11 13.20
CA ILE A 46 -8.01 1.65 13.15
C ILE A 46 -9.33 1.13 13.73
N PRO A 47 -10.04 0.20 13.05
CA PRO A 47 -11.25 -0.39 13.59
C PRO A 47 -10.99 -1.17 14.90
N ASP A 48 -12.05 -1.38 15.68
CA ASP A 48 -11.96 -2.18 16.92
C ASP A 48 -11.48 -3.62 16.65
N ASP A 49 -11.86 -4.19 15.50
CA ASP A 49 -11.32 -5.44 14.98
C ASP A 49 -10.40 -5.16 13.77
N PHE A 50 -9.11 -5.50 13.90
CA PHE A 50 -8.14 -5.32 12.81
C PHE A 50 -8.53 -6.06 11.53
N ALA A 51 -9.27 -7.17 11.63
CA ALA A 51 -9.72 -7.92 10.47
C ALA A 51 -10.67 -7.12 9.57
N ASP A 52 -11.33 -6.08 10.10
CA ASP A 52 -12.20 -5.21 9.32
C ASP A 52 -11.45 -4.39 8.26
N LEU A 53 -10.14 -4.17 8.43
CA LEU A 53 -9.32 -3.54 7.39
C LEU A 53 -9.33 -4.34 6.09
N TYR A 54 -9.39 -5.67 6.16
CA TYR A 54 -9.44 -6.52 4.96
C TYR A 54 -10.75 -6.41 4.17
N ARG A 55 -11.77 -5.77 4.75
CA ARG A 55 -13.03 -5.52 4.06
C ARG A 55 -13.01 -4.23 3.24
N LEU A 56 -11.95 -3.42 3.37
CA LEU A 56 -11.80 -2.19 2.60
C LEU A 56 -11.54 -2.51 1.12
N PRO A 57 -11.98 -1.63 0.19
CA PRO A 57 -11.65 -1.76 -1.22
C PRO A 57 -10.13 -1.79 -1.43
N GLN A 58 -9.66 -2.55 -2.41
CA GLN A 58 -8.23 -2.65 -2.76
C GLN A 58 -7.58 -1.28 -2.99
N SER A 59 -8.29 -0.33 -3.60
CA SER A 59 -7.79 1.04 -3.80
C SER A 59 -7.52 1.79 -2.50
N VAL A 60 -8.28 1.52 -1.44
CA VAL A 60 -8.06 2.10 -0.10
C VAL A 60 -6.91 1.38 0.60
N LEU A 61 -6.88 0.05 0.54
CA LEU A 61 -5.77 -0.74 1.08
C LEU A 61 -4.42 -0.33 0.46
N ASN A 62 -4.38 -0.10 -0.84
CA ASN A 62 -3.18 0.34 -1.54
C ASN A 62 -2.74 1.75 -1.12
N GLN A 63 -3.68 2.66 -0.83
CA GLN A 63 -3.33 3.97 -0.28
C GLN A 63 -2.73 3.83 1.13
N ILE A 64 -3.30 2.98 1.97
CA ILE A 64 -2.75 2.69 3.31
C ILE A 64 -1.33 2.08 3.17
N ARG A 65 -1.14 1.12 2.25
CA ARG A 65 0.18 0.53 1.97
C ARG A 65 1.19 1.58 1.50
N SER A 66 0.82 2.45 0.59
CA SER A 66 1.69 3.54 0.11
C SER A 66 2.01 4.55 1.21
N LEU A 67 1.07 4.81 2.12
CA LEU A 67 1.30 5.67 3.29
C LEU A 67 2.33 5.06 4.25
N LEU A 68 2.14 3.78 4.61
CA LEU A 68 3.00 3.08 5.57
C LEU A 68 4.36 2.69 4.97
N GLY A 69 4.40 2.40 3.67
CA GLY A 69 5.59 1.95 2.93
C GLY A 69 6.31 3.05 2.16
N ARG A 70 6.05 4.33 2.46
CA ARG A 70 6.57 5.47 1.69
C ARG A 70 8.11 5.47 1.52
N ASP A 71 8.82 5.00 2.53
CA ASP A 71 10.28 4.98 2.56
C ASP A 71 10.87 3.61 2.16
N LEU A 72 10.03 2.65 1.80
CA LEU A 72 10.48 1.35 1.30
C LEU A 72 10.81 1.45 -0.19
N PHE A 73 11.84 0.72 -0.61
CA PHE A 73 12.20 0.63 -2.03
C PHE A 73 11.15 -0.12 -2.88
N VAL A 74 10.19 -0.77 -2.23
CA VAL A 74 9.17 -1.60 -2.87
C VAL A 74 7.77 -1.28 -2.34
N SER A 75 6.78 -1.21 -3.23
CA SER A 75 5.36 -1.05 -2.90
C SER A 75 4.52 -2.14 -3.59
N LEU A 76 3.42 -2.53 -2.95
CA LEU A 76 2.54 -3.61 -3.37
C LEU A 76 1.14 -3.10 -3.67
N ASP A 77 0.68 -3.37 -4.88
CA ASP A 77 -0.72 -3.30 -5.29
C ASP A 77 -1.28 -4.72 -5.37
N ALA A 78 -2.15 -5.06 -4.41
CA ALA A 78 -2.76 -6.37 -4.28
C ALA A 78 -4.08 -6.27 -3.52
N PRO A 79 -5.00 -7.24 -3.66
CA PRO A 79 -6.20 -7.31 -2.84
C PRO A 79 -5.88 -7.55 -1.35
N ASP A 80 -6.93 -7.71 -0.55
CA ASP A 80 -6.82 -8.15 0.84
C ASP A 80 -6.09 -9.51 0.98
N HIS A 81 -5.56 -9.79 2.18
CA HIS A 81 -4.85 -11.03 2.51
C HIS A 81 -3.61 -11.33 1.65
N VAL A 82 -2.99 -10.29 1.09
CA VAL A 82 -1.66 -10.36 0.47
C VAL A 82 -0.71 -9.40 1.19
N SER A 83 0.45 -9.92 1.60
CA SER A 83 1.44 -9.19 2.38
C SER A 83 2.77 -9.05 1.64
N LEU A 84 3.46 -7.94 1.94
CA LEU A 84 4.79 -7.62 1.46
C LEU A 84 5.76 -7.61 2.63
N PHE A 85 6.88 -8.32 2.49
CA PHE A 85 7.99 -8.28 3.43
C PHE A 85 9.23 -7.77 2.70
N ALA A 86 9.73 -6.59 3.08
CA ALA A 86 10.91 -5.98 2.46
C ALA A 86 12.12 -6.11 3.38
N TYR A 87 13.29 -6.37 2.78
CA TYR A 87 14.57 -6.55 3.48
C TYR A 87 15.58 -5.49 3.02
N ASP A 88 16.57 -5.22 3.85
CA ASP A 88 17.64 -4.22 3.62
C ASP A 88 18.62 -4.62 2.50
N ASN A 89 18.73 -5.90 2.19
CA ASN A 89 19.54 -6.44 1.10
C ASN A 89 18.87 -6.35 -0.29
N ARG A 90 17.88 -5.45 -0.46
CA ARG A 90 17.08 -5.27 -1.69
C ARG A 90 16.35 -6.53 -2.15
N THR A 91 16.02 -7.42 -1.22
CA THR A 91 15.12 -8.54 -1.46
C THR A 91 13.77 -8.30 -0.82
N PHE A 92 12.73 -8.94 -1.34
CA PHE A 92 11.39 -8.87 -0.77
C PHE A 92 10.60 -10.14 -1.04
N ILE A 93 9.60 -10.40 -0.20
CA ILE A 93 8.68 -11.52 -0.31
C ILE A 93 7.27 -10.98 -0.53
N VAL A 94 6.57 -11.57 -1.48
CA VAL A 94 5.13 -11.39 -1.65
C VAL A 94 4.45 -12.69 -1.24
N GLN A 95 3.61 -12.62 -0.20
CA GLN A 95 2.89 -13.78 0.33
C GLN A 95 1.39 -13.63 0.13
N ASN A 96 0.78 -14.65 -0.46
CA ASN A 96 -0.66 -14.74 -0.66
C ASN A 96 -1.27 -15.71 0.36
N PHE A 97 -2.06 -15.17 1.29
CA PHE A 97 -2.77 -15.96 2.30
C PHE A 97 -4.12 -16.49 1.80
N ARG A 98 -4.58 -16.06 0.62
CA ARG A 98 -5.83 -16.54 0.02
C ARG A 98 -5.65 -17.93 -0.56
N ALA A 99 -6.73 -18.69 -0.66
CA ALA A 99 -6.72 -20.00 -1.31
C ALA A 99 -6.54 -19.93 -2.84
N GLN A 100 -6.86 -18.78 -3.44
CA GLN A 100 -6.82 -18.59 -4.89
C GLN A 100 -5.55 -17.86 -5.31
N SER A 101 -5.09 -18.14 -6.53
CA SER A 101 -4.00 -17.38 -7.16
C SER A 101 -4.41 -15.92 -7.37
N VAL A 102 -3.48 -15.00 -7.15
CA VAL A 102 -3.70 -13.56 -7.31
C VAL A 102 -2.61 -12.98 -8.21
N SER A 103 -3.03 -12.17 -9.19
CA SER A 103 -2.11 -11.29 -9.91
C SER A 103 -1.90 -10.02 -9.09
N THR A 104 -0.66 -9.77 -8.70
CA THR A 104 -0.23 -8.61 -7.92
C THR A 104 0.65 -7.73 -8.78
N ARG A 105 0.66 -6.43 -8.49
CA ARG A 105 1.60 -5.51 -9.12
C ARG A 105 2.53 -4.95 -8.06
N VAL A 106 3.82 -5.11 -8.30
CA VAL A 106 4.87 -4.62 -7.41
C VAL A 106 5.56 -3.44 -8.08
N TRP A 107 5.79 -2.38 -7.34
CA TRP A 107 6.54 -1.22 -7.77
C TRP A 107 7.88 -1.21 -7.07
N VAL A 108 8.98 -1.16 -7.80
CA VAL A 108 10.33 -1.18 -7.24
C VAL A 108 11.09 0.06 -7.69
N THR A 109 11.60 0.82 -6.74
CA THR A 109 12.41 2.01 -6.97
C THR A 109 13.85 1.61 -7.31
N ASP A 110 14.42 2.27 -8.30
CA ASP A 110 15.81 2.06 -8.75
C ASP A 110 16.17 0.62 -9.10
N ALA A 111 15.23 -0.12 -9.70
CA ALA A 111 15.45 -1.47 -10.23
C ALA A 111 14.88 -1.58 -11.65
N ALA A 112 15.64 -2.19 -12.55
CA ALA A 112 15.19 -2.43 -13.93
C ALA A 112 14.58 -3.82 -14.10
N ARG A 113 14.98 -4.76 -13.24
CA ARG A 113 14.54 -6.15 -13.26
C ARG A 113 14.37 -6.68 -11.84
N ILE A 114 13.55 -7.71 -11.71
CA ILE A 114 13.49 -8.50 -10.47
C ILE A 114 13.79 -9.96 -10.80
N ARG A 115 14.56 -10.62 -9.94
CA ARG A 115 14.88 -12.04 -10.05
C ARG A 115 14.12 -12.82 -8.99
N ASP A 116 13.34 -13.81 -9.42
CA ASP A 116 12.72 -14.76 -8.50
C ASP A 116 13.79 -15.71 -7.97
N LEU A 117 14.01 -15.70 -6.65
CA LEU A 117 15.04 -16.50 -6.01
C LEU A 117 14.67 -17.99 -5.86
N LEU A 118 13.40 -18.34 -6.04
CA LEU A 118 12.94 -19.74 -5.96
C LEU A 118 13.03 -20.44 -7.32
N THR A 119 12.73 -19.73 -8.40
CA THR A 119 12.68 -20.29 -9.77
C THR A 119 13.86 -19.88 -10.65
N ASP A 120 14.67 -18.94 -10.17
CA ASP A 120 15.77 -18.30 -10.89
C ASP A 120 15.34 -17.52 -12.16
N GLN A 121 14.04 -17.22 -12.28
CA GLN A 121 13.49 -16.49 -13.42
C GLN A 121 13.62 -14.99 -13.22
N THR A 122 14.03 -14.27 -14.27
CA THR A 122 14.09 -12.82 -14.26
C THR A 122 12.84 -12.23 -14.93
N LEU A 123 12.22 -11.26 -14.28
CA LEU A 123 11.06 -10.51 -14.78
C LEU A 123 11.50 -9.11 -15.17
N ALA A 124 11.14 -8.70 -16.38
CA ALA A 124 11.36 -7.35 -16.87
C ALA A 124 10.25 -6.40 -16.41
N ALA A 125 10.59 -5.12 -16.24
CA ALA A 125 9.63 -4.09 -15.89
C ALA A 125 8.53 -3.97 -16.95
N SER A 126 7.27 -4.00 -16.51
CA SER A 126 6.16 -3.49 -17.30
C SER A 126 6.15 -1.96 -17.20
N GLN A 127 5.92 -1.26 -18.30
CA GLN A 127 5.79 0.21 -18.27
C GLN A 127 4.49 0.58 -17.54
N GLY A 128 4.62 0.99 -16.28
CA GLY A 128 3.56 1.63 -15.51
C GLY A 128 3.97 3.05 -15.17
N THR A 129 3.14 4.04 -15.51
CA THR A 129 3.28 5.42 -15.07
C THR A 129 2.78 5.57 -13.62
N GLY A 130 3.57 5.11 -12.65
CA GLY A 130 3.33 5.36 -11.22
C GLY A 130 3.94 6.69 -10.82
N GLY A 131 3.14 7.75 -10.71
CA GLY A 131 3.68 9.09 -10.47
C GLY A 131 2.65 10.15 -10.11
N GLY A 132 1.76 9.88 -9.16
CA GLY A 132 0.98 10.94 -8.54
C GLY A 132 1.87 11.76 -7.60
N ARG A 133 2.16 13.03 -7.93
CA ARG A 133 2.90 13.94 -7.05
C ARG A 133 2.22 14.00 -5.67
N ALA A 134 2.97 13.66 -4.62
CA ALA A 134 2.55 13.89 -3.24
C ALA A 134 2.44 15.41 -3.00
N GLY A 135 1.21 15.92 -2.95
CA GLY A 135 0.89 17.28 -2.52
C GLY A 135 0.52 17.32 -1.04
N ARG A 136 0.31 18.51 -0.48
CA ARG A 136 -0.26 18.65 0.88
C ARG A 136 -1.60 17.90 0.93
N GLY A 137 -1.66 16.87 1.78
CA GLY A 137 -2.85 16.04 1.98
C GLY A 137 -3.01 14.84 1.04
N ASN A 138 -2.22 14.69 -0.02
CA ASN A 138 -2.33 13.53 -0.92
C ASN A 138 -1.29 12.47 -0.60
N ILE A 139 -1.72 11.22 -0.47
CA ILE A 139 -0.81 10.07 -0.34
C ILE A 139 -0.15 9.89 -1.71
N GLY A 140 1.17 10.10 -1.78
CA GLY A 140 1.93 9.91 -3.00
C GLY A 140 1.73 8.51 -3.56
N GLY A 141 1.62 8.40 -4.88
CA GLY A 141 1.57 7.10 -5.55
C GLY A 141 2.92 6.39 -5.48
N PRO A 142 2.95 5.05 -5.64
CA PRO A 142 4.20 4.31 -5.73
C PRO A 142 5.03 4.81 -6.92
N SER A 143 6.35 4.85 -6.73
CA SER A 143 7.34 5.24 -7.73
C SER A 143 8.19 4.05 -8.18
N GLY A 144 8.71 4.13 -9.40
CA GLY A 144 9.66 3.16 -9.94
C GLY A 144 9.06 2.27 -11.03
N ALA A 145 9.78 1.19 -11.34
CA ALA A 145 9.38 0.21 -12.32
C ALA A 145 8.26 -0.68 -11.76
N SER A 146 7.22 -0.95 -12.55
CA SER A 146 6.17 -1.90 -12.18
C SER A 146 6.48 -3.29 -12.70
N PHE A 147 6.12 -4.31 -11.92
CA PHE A 147 6.25 -5.72 -12.27
C PHE A 147 4.95 -6.43 -11.95
N GLU A 148 4.43 -7.20 -12.90
CA GLU A 148 3.27 -8.06 -12.66
C GLU A 148 3.74 -9.43 -12.19
N VAL A 149 3.20 -9.85 -11.04
CA VAL A 149 3.60 -11.07 -10.37
C VAL A 149 2.36 -11.85 -9.98
N ALA A 150 2.19 -13.02 -10.60
CA ALA A 150 1.22 -14.01 -10.14
C ALA A 150 1.79 -14.77 -8.93
N VAL A 151 1.03 -14.80 -7.84
CA VAL A 151 1.34 -15.56 -6.62
C VAL A 151 0.25 -16.60 -6.38
N PRO A 152 0.58 -17.90 -6.43
CA PRO A 152 -0.38 -18.97 -6.17
C PRO A 152 -1.05 -18.84 -4.79
N GLY A 153 -2.19 -19.50 -4.61
CA GLY A 153 -2.88 -19.52 -3.32
C GLY A 153 -2.05 -20.18 -2.22
N HIS A 154 -2.15 -19.69 -0.99
CA HIS A 154 -1.43 -20.16 0.20
C HIS A 154 0.08 -20.33 -0.03
N SER A 155 0.67 -19.45 -0.84
CA SER A 155 2.06 -19.53 -1.23
C SER A 155 2.74 -18.17 -1.13
N PHE A 156 4.05 -18.17 -1.31
CA PHE A 156 4.85 -16.96 -1.37
C PHE A 156 5.85 -17.04 -2.52
N ARG A 157 6.30 -15.88 -2.98
CA ARG A 157 7.42 -15.74 -3.92
C ARG A 157 8.44 -14.77 -3.35
N VAL A 158 9.70 -15.05 -3.65
CA VAL A 158 10.86 -14.29 -3.13
C VAL A 158 11.55 -13.63 -4.31
N PHE A 159 11.81 -12.34 -4.22
CA PHE A 159 12.42 -11.57 -5.29
C PHE A 159 13.65 -10.81 -4.80
N ALA A 160 14.66 -10.71 -5.66
CA ALA A 160 15.75 -9.76 -5.53
C ALA A 160 15.57 -8.65 -6.58
N ALA A 161 15.68 -7.39 -6.15
CA ALA A 161 15.69 -6.24 -7.04
C ALA A 161 17.09 -6.00 -7.59
N GLU A 162 17.23 -5.92 -8.92
CA GLU A 162 18.49 -5.71 -9.65
C GLU A 162 18.43 -4.53 -10.64
#